data_AF-A0A2J6H1U0-F1
#
_entry.id   AF-A0A2J6H1U0-F1
#
_cell.length_a   1.000
_cell.length_b   1.000
_cell.length_c   1.000
_cell.angle_alpha   90.00
_cell.angle_beta   90.00
_cell.angle_gamma   90.00
#
_symmetry.space_group_name_H-M   'P 1'
#
loop_
_entity.id
_entity.type
_entity.pdbx_description
1 polymer ?
#
loop_
_entity_poly.entity_id
_entity_poly.type
_entity_poly.pdbx_seq_one_letter_code
_entity_poly.pdbx_strand_id
1 'polypeptide(L)'
;MKIFDLESHKFADIFPMVEGVQAEQLKMDIKENGLIQPVVLFEGKILDGRNRYRASMELGITPKFEEYKGEKPLEYVISGNLKRRHLTADQRAVIAQEVMPMLEEEAKKRQATSTGGNKP
;
A
#
# COMPACT_ATOMS: atom_id res chain seq x y z
N MET A 1 -0.25 1.47 25.68
CA MET A 1 -0.55 1.78 24.27
C MET A 1 0.67 1.36 23.47
N LYS A 2 0.56 0.33 22.60
CA LYS A 2 1.70 -0.08 21.78
C LYS A 2 1.83 0.95 20.66
N ILE A 3 2.89 1.74 20.68
CA ILE A 3 3.28 2.58 19.56
C ILE A 3 3.89 1.61 18.54
N PHE A 4 3.20 1.41 17.43
CA PHE A 4 3.80 0.80 16.26
C PHE A 4 4.55 1.94 15.55
N ASP A 5 5.81 1.73 15.21
CA ASP A 5 6.58 2.65 14.36
C ASP A 5 6.93 1.88 13.10
N LEU A 6 5.95 1.77 12.20
CA LEU A 6 6.08 1.01 10.95
C LEU A 6 6.38 1.97 9.81
N GLU A 7 7.45 1.66 9.09
CA GLU A 7 7.83 2.36 7.87
C GLU A 7 6.90 1.99 6.71
N SER A 8 6.72 2.93 5.79
CA SER A 8 6.08 2.67 4.50
C SER A 8 6.97 1.79 3.63
N HIS A 9 6.36 0.82 2.95
CA HIS A 9 7.03 0.12 1.86
C HIS A 9 7.15 1.07 0.65
N LYS A 10 8.26 1.05 -0.08
CA LYS A 10 8.50 1.93 -1.25
C LYS A 10 7.37 1.92 -2.29
N PHE A 11 6.71 0.77 -2.47
CA PHE A 11 5.57 0.64 -3.40
C PHE A 11 4.32 1.34 -2.89
N ALA A 12 4.14 1.46 -1.58
CA ALA A 12 3.03 2.21 -1.03
C ALA A 12 3.16 3.69 -1.41
N ASP A 13 4.38 4.23 -1.42
CA ASP A 13 4.68 5.65 -1.66
C ASP A 13 4.40 6.16 -3.08
N ILE A 14 4.11 5.24 -4.01
CA ILE A 14 3.61 5.55 -5.36
C ILE A 14 2.33 6.40 -5.31
N PHE A 15 1.50 6.20 -4.29
CA PHE A 15 0.29 7.00 -4.10
C PHE A 15 0.56 8.08 -3.04
N PRO A 16 0.14 9.34 -3.24
CA PRO A 16 0.30 10.35 -2.21
C PRO A 16 -0.59 10.06 -1.00
N MET A 17 -0.21 10.58 0.16
CA MET A 17 -1.08 10.58 1.34
C MET A 17 -2.31 11.45 1.09
N VAL A 18 -3.43 11.08 1.71
CA VAL A 18 -4.65 11.89 1.65
C VAL A 18 -4.58 12.94 2.75
N GLU A 19 -4.92 14.19 2.41
CA GLU A 19 -4.84 15.34 3.31
C GLU A 19 -6.19 16.08 3.41
N GLY A 20 -6.26 17.03 4.35
CA GLY A 20 -7.40 17.91 4.54
C GLY A 20 -8.70 17.17 4.90
N VAL A 21 -9.81 17.61 4.32
CA VAL A 21 -11.16 17.12 4.64
C VAL A 21 -11.30 15.61 4.46
N GLN A 22 -10.68 15.05 3.42
CA GLN A 22 -10.77 13.61 3.15
C GLN A 22 -10.04 12.77 4.21
N ALA A 23 -8.92 13.28 4.75
CA ALA A 23 -8.21 12.62 5.83
C ALA A 23 -9.03 12.64 7.13
N GLU A 24 -9.63 13.77 7.45
CA GLU A 24 -10.52 13.91 8.61
C GLU A 24 -11.75 13.02 8.49
N GLN A 25 -12.36 12.94 7.30
CA GLN A 25 -13.51 12.07 7.05
C GLN A 25 -13.14 10.60 7.27
N LEU A 26 -11.98 10.14 6.77
CA LEU A 26 -11.50 8.78 7.02
C LEU A 26 -11.25 8.54 8.51
N LYS A 27 -10.67 9.51 9.22
CA LYS A 27 -10.45 9.40 10.66
C LYS A 27 -11.77 9.29 11.42
N MET A 28 -12.78 10.11 11.10
CA MET A 28 -14.09 10.02 11.74
C MET A 28 -14.78 8.70 11.44
N ASP A 29 -14.72 8.21 10.20
CA ASP A 29 -15.25 6.90 9.83
C ASP A 29 -14.59 5.76 10.64
N ILE A 30 -13.27 5.78 10.79
CA ILE A 30 -12.54 4.79 11.62
C ILE A 30 -12.91 4.93 13.10
N LYS A 31 -13.16 6.15 13.60
CA LYS A 31 -13.58 6.38 14.99
C LYS A 31 -14.97 5.80 15.26
N GLU A 32 -15.89 5.95 14.33
CA GLU A 32 -17.29 5.51 14.47
C GLU A 32 -17.45 4.01 14.20
N ASN A 33 -16.85 3.52 13.11
CA ASN A 33 -17.07 2.17 12.60
C ASN A 33 -15.92 1.20 12.94
N GLY A 34 -14.82 1.73 13.47
CA GLY A 34 -13.57 0.98 13.62
C GLY A 34 -12.86 0.77 12.29
N LEU A 35 -11.71 0.09 12.35
CA LEU A 35 -10.95 -0.27 11.16
C LEU A 35 -11.57 -1.48 10.46
N ILE A 36 -12.30 -1.24 9.35
CA ILE A 36 -12.93 -2.29 8.53
C ILE A 36 -11.89 -3.00 7.66
N GLN A 37 -11.05 -2.24 6.97
CA GLN A 37 -10.00 -2.75 6.08
C GLN A 37 -8.66 -2.70 6.81
N PRO A 38 -7.93 -3.83 6.93
CA PRO A 38 -6.67 -3.86 7.65
C PRO A 38 -5.59 -2.98 6.99
N VAL A 39 -4.54 -2.73 7.77
CA VAL A 39 -3.26 -2.22 7.25
C VAL A 39 -2.48 -3.44 6.76
N VAL A 40 -2.11 -3.42 5.49
CA VAL A 40 -1.44 -4.55 4.85
C VAL A 40 0.06 -4.34 4.96
N LEU A 41 0.77 -5.34 5.48
CA LEU A 41 2.21 -5.35 5.65
C LEU A 41 2.87 -6.24 4.60
N PHE A 42 4.10 -5.90 4.23
CA PHE A 42 4.97 -6.73 3.41
C PHE A 42 6.41 -6.44 3.81
N GLU A 43 7.19 -7.50 4.10
CA GLU A 43 8.58 -7.39 4.57
C GLU A 43 8.69 -6.53 5.85
N GLY A 44 7.67 -6.59 6.72
CA GLY A 44 7.61 -5.79 7.95
C GLY A 44 7.31 -4.30 7.75
N LYS A 45 7.01 -3.87 6.52
CA LYS A 45 6.66 -2.48 6.17
C LYS A 45 5.22 -2.36 5.68
N ILE A 46 4.63 -1.17 5.72
CA ILE A 46 3.26 -0.94 5.27
C ILE A 46 3.19 -0.97 3.74
N LEU A 47 2.52 -1.97 3.18
CA LEU A 47 2.27 -2.13 1.74
C LEU A 47 0.99 -1.40 1.27
N ASP A 48 -0.10 -1.46 2.04
CA ASP A 48 -1.33 -0.66 1.80
C ASP A 48 -1.95 -0.18 3.12
N GLY A 49 -2.63 0.96 3.08
CA GLY A 49 -3.36 1.48 4.23
C GLY A 49 -2.61 2.50 5.07
N ARG A 50 -1.60 3.19 4.53
CA ARG A 50 -0.86 4.27 5.23
C ARG A 50 -1.78 5.33 5.85
N ASN A 51 -2.82 5.77 5.15
CA ASN A 51 -3.81 6.70 5.71
C ASN A 51 -4.61 6.11 6.88
N ARG A 52 -4.95 4.81 6.81
CA ARG A 52 -5.67 4.11 7.88
C ARG A 52 -4.79 3.90 9.11
N TYR A 53 -3.52 3.57 8.89
CA TYR A 53 -2.51 3.47 9.92
C TYR A 53 -2.35 4.81 10.67
N ARG A 54 -2.12 5.89 9.92
CA ARG A 54 -2.00 7.25 10.47
C ARG A 54 -3.23 7.64 11.29
N ALA A 55 -4.43 7.47 10.73
CA ALA A 55 -5.67 7.78 11.44
C ALA A 55 -5.84 6.94 12.72
N SER A 56 -5.48 5.65 12.69
CA SER A 56 -5.54 4.79 13.87
C SER A 56 -4.58 5.26 14.96
N MET A 57 -3.37 5.69 14.59
CA MET A 57 -2.40 6.25 15.53
C MET A 57 -2.89 7.56 16.14
N GLU A 58 -3.44 8.48 15.32
CA GLU A 58 -4.02 9.74 15.79
C GLU A 58 -5.20 9.52 16.75
N LEU A 59 -6.03 8.50 16.52
CA LEU A 59 -7.16 8.13 17.39
C LEU A 59 -6.75 7.30 18.61
N GLY A 60 -5.51 6.82 18.63
CA GLY A 60 -5.02 5.92 19.64
C GLY A 60 -5.63 4.51 19.64
N ILE A 61 -6.11 4.07 18.48
CA ILE A 61 -6.69 2.74 18.27
C ILE A 61 -5.59 1.81 17.78
N THR A 62 -5.60 0.56 18.23
CA THR A 62 -4.71 -0.48 17.67
C THR A 62 -5.23 -0.92 16.30
N PRO A 63 -4.52 -0.65 15.19
CA PRO A 63 -4.95 -1.09 13.87
C PRO A 63 -4.86 -2.62 13.77
N LYS A 64 -5.74 -3.18 12.93
CA LYS A 64 -5.64 -4.57 12.48
C LYS A 64 -4.61 -4.63 11.35
N PHE A 65 -3.73 -5.62 11.42
CA PHE A 65 -2.70 -5.87 10.41
C PHE A 65 -2.96 -7.18 9.67
N GLU A 66 -2.59 -7.21 8.40
CA GLU A 66 -2.58 -8.41 7.56
C GLU A 66 -1.25 -8.47 6.80
N GLU A 67 -0.58 -9.63 6.82
CA GLU A 67 0.65 -9.83 6.04
C GLU A 67 0.30 -10.23 4.61
N TYR A 68 0.80 -9.49 3.63
CA TYR A 68 0.70 -9.85 2.23
C TYR A 68 1.63 -11.03 1.91
N LYS A 69 1.05 -12.11 1.38
CA LYS A 69 1.77 -13.36 1.07
C LYS A 69 1.93 -13.63 -0.44
N GLY A 70 1.54 -12.68 -1.28
CA GLY A 70 1.64 -12.85 -2.73
C GLY A 70 3.04 -12.52 -3.27
N GLU A 71 3.28 -12.90 -4.52
CA GLU A 71 4.59 -12.71 -5.19
C GLU A 71 4.66 -11.39 -5.98
N LYS A 72 3.57 -10.61 -5.99
CA LYS A 72 3.40 -9.44 -6.86
C LYS A 72 2.96 -8.21 -6.06
N PRO A 73 3.74 -7.78 -5.05
CA PRO A 73 3.37 -6.70 -4.13
C PRO A 73 3.11 -5.37 -4.86
N LEU A 74 3.89 -5.05 -5.90
CA LEU A 74 3.67 -3.86 -6.71
C LEU A 74 2.34 -3.90 -7.48
N GLU A 75 2.05 -5.02 -8.17
CA GLU A 75 0.78 -5.22 -8.90
C GLU A 75 -0.42 -5.17 -7.94
N TYR A 76 -0.26 -5.69 -6.71
CA TYR A 76 -1.26 -5.59 -5.65
C TYR A 76 -1.56 -4.13 -5.29
N VAL A 77 -0.53 -3.32 -5.01
CA VAL A 77 -0.71 -1.90 -4.64
C VAL A 77 -1.34 -1.11 -5.78
N ILE A 78 -0.89 -1.34 -7.01
CA ILE A 78 -1.42 -0.67 -8.22
C ILE A 78 -2.90 -1.03 -8.42
N SER A 79 -3.24 -2.33 -8.39
CA SER A 79 -4.62 -2.77 -8.64
C SER A 79 -5.59 -2.33 -7.54
N GLY A 80 -5.13 -2.30 -6.28
CA GLY A 80 -5.91 -1.84 -5.13
C GLY A 80 -6.21 -0.34 -5.16
N ASN A 81 -5.29 0.47 -5.70
CA ASN A 81 -5.42 1.94 -5.68
C ASN A 81 -5.90 2.54 -7.02
N LEU A 82 -5.55 1.98 -8.18
CA LEU A 82 -6.11 2.43 -9.48
C LEU A 82 -7.60 2.10 -9.62
N LYS A 83 -8.09 1.02 -9.00
CA LYS A 83 -9.53 0.66 -9.00
C LYS A 83 -10.33 1.49 -7.99
N ARG A 84 -9.70 2.14 -7.00
CA ARG A 84 -10.37 3.10 -6.12
C ARG A 84 -10.64 4.34 -6.96
N ARG A 85 -11.89 4.46 -7.39
CA ARG A 85 -12.49 5.39 -8.38
C ARG A 85 -12.31 6.90 -8.10
N HIS A 86 -11.32 7.31 -7.33
CA HIS A 86 -11.07 8.68 -6.88
C HIS A 86 -9.89 9.37 -7.56
N LEU A 87 -9.09 8.66 -8.36
CA LEU A 87 -8.02 9.30 -9.14
C LEU A 87 -8.59 9.90 -10.42
N THR A 88 -8.29 11.18 -10.70
CA THR A 88 -8.60 11.80 -11.99
C THR A 88 -7.78 11.17 -13.12
N ALA A 89 -8.15 11.39 -14.38
CA ALA A 89 -7.40 10.85 -15.53
C ALA A 89 -5.93 11.27 -15.51
N ASP A 90 -5.66 12.53 -15.14
CA ASP A 90 -4.32 13.10 -15.07
C ASP A 90 -3.50 12.48 -13.93
N GLN A 91 -4.10 12.27 -12.76
CA GLN A 91 -3.44 11.57 -11.65
C GLN A 91 -3.08 10.13 -12.03
N ARG A 92 -3.96 9.43 -12.76
CA ARG A 92 -3.66 8.08 -13.27
C ARG A 92 -2.50 8.09 -14.28
N ALA A 93 -2.42 9.11 -15.12
CA ALA A 93 -1.35 9.23 -16.11
C ALA A 93 0.03 9.47 -15.46
N VAL A 94 0.09 10.35 -14.46
CA VAL A 94 1.33 10.60 -13.68
C VAL A 94 1.77 9.34 -12.95
N ILE A 95 0.84 8.68 -12.25
CA ILE A 95 1.13 7.43 -11.53
C ILE A 95 1.59 6.34 -12.50
N ALA A 96 0.99 6.23 -13.69
CA ALA A 96 1.40 5.25 -14.69
C ALA A 96 2.86 5.46 -15.17
N GLN A 97 3.31 6.72 -15.30
CA GLN A 97 4.70 7.03 -15.65
C GLN A 97 5.69 6.64 -14.54
N GLU A 98 5.35 6.88 -13.27
CA GLU A 98 6.20 6.51 -12.14
C GLU A 98 6.25 4.99 -11.90
N VAL A 99 5.14 4.30 -12.16
CA VAL A 99 4.97 2.86 -11.93
C VAL A 99 5.68 2.00 -12.97
N MET A 100 5.69 2.43 -14.23
CA MET A 100 6.22 1.64 -15.36
C MET A 100 7.66 1.15 -15.16
N PRO A 101 8.65 2.00 -14.78
CA PRO A 101 10.01 1.52 -14.54
C PRO A 101 10.10 0.54 -13.35
N MET A 102 9.28 0.72 -12.31
CA MET A 102 9.27 -0.20 -11.16
C MET A 102 8.73 -1.58 -11.53
N LEU A 103 7.72 -1.65 -12.41
CA LEU A 103 7.18 -2.91 -12.92
C LEU A 103 8.22 -3.68 -13.74
N GLU A 104 8.99 -2.97 -14.56
CA GLU A 104 10.08 -3.58 -15.35
C GLU A 104 11.20 -4.12 -14.46
N GLU A 105 11.59 -3.38 -13.42
CA GLU A 105 12.61 -3.81 -12.46
C GLU A 105 12.16 -5.07 -11.71
N GLU A 106 10.92 -5.09 -11.20
CA GLU A 106 10.35 -6.25 -10.50
C GLU A 106 10.14 -7.45 -11.44
N ALA A 107 9.82 -7.22 -12.71
CA ALA A 107 9.78 -8.29 -13.70
C ALA A 107 11.17 -8.87 -13.97
N LYS A 108 12.21 -8.03 -14.12
CA LYS A 108 13.60 -8.46 -14.31
C LYS A 108 14.12 -9.27 -13.12
N LYS A 109 13.85 -8.83 -11.89
CA LYS A 109 14.24 -9.57 -10.67
C LYS A 109 13.62 -10.97 -10.64
N ARG A 110 12.33 -11.10 -10.96
CA ARG A 110 11.65 -12.40 -11.03
C ARG A 110 12.21 -13.31 -12.13
N GLN A 111 12.62 -12.75 -13.27
CA GLN A 111 13.28 -13.52 -14.33
C GLN A 111 14.68 -14.00 -13.93
N ALA A 112 15.44 -13.16 -13.23
CA ALA A 112 16.77 -13.50 -12.75
C ALA A 112 16.76 -14.56 -11.63
N THR A 113 15.73 -14.58 -10.78
CA THR A 113 15.59 -15.60 -9.72
C THR A 113 15.02 -16.93 -10.22
N SER A 114 14.37 -16.96 -11.38
CA SER A 114 13.76 -18.17 -11.96
C SER A 114 14.70 -18.98 -12.86
N THR A 115 15.95 -18.55 -13.10
CA THR A 115 16.91 -19.23 -14.00
C THR A 115 17.77 -20.32 -13.32
N GLY A 116 17.39 -20.79 -12.12
CA GLY A 116 18.12 -21.80 -11.34
C GLY A 116 17.59 -23.24 -11.38
N GLY A 117 16.73 -23.61 -12.34
CA GLY A 117 16.20 -24.97 -12.47
C GLY A 117 17.11 -25.89 -13.28
N ASN A 118 17.99 -26.61 -12.58
CA ASN A 118 18.92 -27.58 -13.15
C ASN A 118 18.20 -28.81 -13.78
N LYS A 119 18.81 -29.28 -14.87
CA LYS A 119 18.56 -30.48 -15.67
C LYS A 119 18.30 -31.77 -14.87
N PRO A 120 17.62 -32.74 -15.48
CA PRO A 120 18.28 -34.02 -15.78
C PRO A 120 18.78 -34.07 -17.22
#